data_AF-A0A7S2KQ24-F1
#
_entry.id   AF-A0A7S2KQ24-F1
#
_cell.length_a   1.000
_cell.length_b   1.000
_cell.length_c   1.000
_cell.angle_alpha   90.00
_cell.angle_beta   90.00
_cell.angle_gamma   90.00
#
_symmetry.space_group_name_H-M   'P 1'
#
loop_
_entity.id
_entity.type
_entity.pdbx_description
1 polymer ?
#
loop_
_entity_poly.entity_id
_entity_poly.type
_entity_poly.pdbx_seq_one_letter_code
_entity_poly.pdbx_strand_id
1 'polypeptide(L)'
;MTKQKRAKDYLNEIVGIYRSGDKDLKPNTFLFNAVLGACISTRGSDKVASEAFEIALDTYNEMREREFTRPDAYTYGSLLKACDSLLPRNDPNGIRDDHGITLFRACCEDGLLTANVLSFLMKCVSKQAFLGIHERAKMNGASKCNAEDIMEQLPQEWSRNAPKQINKDKRRTLSKMRSSGRRLRKEGGVFR
;
A
#
# COMPACT_ATOMS: atom_id res chain seq x y z
N MET A 1 26.04 0.60 -0.05
CA MET A 1 24.78 1.32 -0.34
C MET A 1 23.66 0.31 -0.50
N THR A 2 22.57 0.42 0.27
CA THR A 2 21.48 -0.57 0.29
C THR A 2 20.48 -0.34 -0.85
N LYS A 3 19.65 -1.36 -1.16
CA LYS A 3 18.70 -1.31 -2.28
C LYS A 3 17.66 -0.19 -2.12
N GLN A 4 17.15 -0.01 -0.90
CA GLN A 4 16.19 1.05 -0.56
C GLN A 4 16.79 2.45 -0.71
N LYS A 5 18.06 2.65 -0.34
CA LYS A 5 18.75 3.94 -0.54
C LYS A 5 18.92 4.25 -2.02
N ARG A 6 19.37 3.27 -2.82
CA ARG A 6 19.45 3.42 -4.29
C ARG A 6 18.11 3.76 -4.94
N ALA A 7 17.04 3.08 -4.53
CA ALA A 7 15.71 3.36 -5.05
C ALA A 7 15.24 4.78 -4.70
N LYS A 8 15.52 5.24 -3.46
CA LYS A 8 15.20 6.58 -3.00
C LYS A 8 16.00 7.66 -3.74
N ASP A 9 17.28 7.45 -3.97
CA ASP A 9 18.12 8.41 -4.69
C ASP A 9 17.67 8.58 -6.14
N TYR A 10 17.31 7.48 -6.81
CA TYR A 10 16.75 7.53 -8.16
C TYR A 10 15.40 8.27 -8.21
N LEU A 11 14.53 8.06 -7.21
CA LEU A 11 13.29 8.83 -7.09
C LEU A 11 13.58 10.34 -6.92
N ASN A 12 14.55 10.69 -6.06
CA ASN A 12 14.93 12.07 -5.83
C ASN A 12 15.49 12.74 -7.10
N GLU A 13 16.28 12.00 -7.89
CA GLU A 13 16.80 12.46 -9.19
C GLU A 13 15.66 12.80 -10.16
N ILE A 14 14.72 11.87 -10.38
CA ILE A 14 13.57 12.11 -11.27
C ILE A 14 12.74 13.31 -10.79
N VAL A 15 12.49 13.40 -9.49
CA VAL A 15 11.77 14.53 -8.88
C VAL A 15 12.51 15.84 -9.10
N GLY A 16 13.85 15.84 -9.02
CA GLY A 16 14.69 17.00 -9.30
C GLY A 16 14.60 17.45 -10.76
N ILE A 17 14.68 16.50 -11.70
CA ILE A 17 14.56 16.77 -13.13
C ILE A 17 13.17 17.35 -13.46
N TYR A 18 12.10 16.75 -12.95
CA TYR A 18 10.74 17.27 -13.14
C TYR A 18 10.59 18.70 -12.62
N ARG A 19 11.16 19.01 -11.45
CA ARG A 19 11.13 20.36 -10.88
C ARG A 19 11.95 21.38 -11.68
N SER A 20 12.98 20.93 -12.40
CA SER A 20 13.77 21.80 -13.29
C SER A 20 13.04 22.19 -14.58
N GLY A 21 11.85 21.64 -14.85
CA GLY A 21 10.94 22.07 -15.92
C GLY A 21 10.67 21.02 -16.98
N ASP A 22 11.32 19.85 -16.92
CA ASP A 22 11.03 18.73 -17.80
C ASP A 22 9.73 18.02 -17.37
N LYS A 23 8.64 18.32 -18.07
CA LYS A 23 7.31 17.78 -17.76
C LYS A 23 7.14 16.32 -18.17
N ASP A 24 8.00 15.77 -19.03
CA ASP A 24 7.89 14.40 -19.51
C ASP A 24 8.28 13.38 -18.42
N LEU A 25 9.06 13.81 -17.43
CA LEU A 25 9.48 13.01 -16.28
C LEU A 25 8.63 13.22 -15.03
N LYS A 26 7.35 13.60 -15.18
CA LYS A 26 6.42 13.74 -14.05
C LYS A 26 6.40 12.46 -13.19
N PRO A 27 6.85 12.52 -11.91
CA PRO A 27 6.86 11.34 -11.07
C PRO A 27 5.44 10.88 -10.80
N ASN A 28 5.25 9.56 -10.73
CA ASN A 28 3.95 8.94 -10.49
C ASN A 28 4.02 8.02 -9.26
N THR A 29 2.85 7.59 -8.78
CA THR A 29 2.70 6.68 -7.63
C THR A 29 3.51 5.39 -7.77
N PHE A 30 3.77 4.92 -9.00
CA PHE A 30 4.56 3.70 -9.24
C PHE A 30 6.03 3.86 -8.78
N LEU A 31 6.66 5.01 -9.02
CA LEU A 31 8.05 5.25 -8.60
C LEU A 31 8.18 5.22 -7.07
N PHE A 32 7.26 5.86 -6.36
CA PHE A 32 7.23 5.84 -4.90
C PHE A 32 6.96 4.43 -4.37
N ASN A 33 5.99 3.72 -4.96
CA ASN A 33 5.70 2.33 -4.60
C ASN A 33 6.89 1.39 -4.86
N ALA A 34 7.76 1.69 -5.83
CA ALA A 34 8.99 0.93 -6.05
C ALA A 34 10.01 1.11 -4.90
N VAL A 35 10.10 2.31 -4.33
CA VAL A 35 10.91 2.56 -3.11
C VAL A 35 10.35 1.77 -1.94
N LEU A 36 9.03 1.79 -1.71
CA LEU A 36 8.40 0.99 -0.66
C LEU A 36 8.65 -0.51 -0.85
N GLY A 37 8.56 -1.01 -2.09
CA GLY A 37 8.89 -2.39 -2.43
C GLY A 37 10.35 -2.75 -2.13
N ALA A 38 11.28 -1.82 -2.37
CA ALA A 38 12.68 -1.99 -1.99
C ALA A 38 12.84 -2.08 -0.46
N CYS A 39 12.18 -1.20 0.31
CA CYS A 39 12.19 -1.22 1.77
C CYS A 39 11.68 -2.55 2.33
N ILE A 40 10.53 -3.07 1.87
CA ILE A 40 9.96 -4.35 2.32
C ILE A 40 10.88 -5.54 2.01
N SER A 41 11.65 -5.45 0.92
CA SER A 41 12.62 -6.48 0.54
C SER A 41 13.93 -6.43 1.33
N THR A 42 14.08 -5.47 2.25
CA THR A 42 15.27 -5.33 3.10
C THR A 42 15.48 -6.58 3.95
N ARG A 43 16.73 -7.01 4.04
CA ARG A 43 17.21 -8.06 4.93
C ARG A 43 18.49 -7.56 5.59
N GLY A 44 18.72 -7.89 6.84
CA GLY A 44 19.90 -7.44 7.58
C GLY A 44 19.63 -7.29 9.06
N SER A 45 20.49 -6.53 9.73
CA SER A 45 20.35 -6.20 11.15
C SER A 45 19.17 -5.26 11.41
N ASP A 46 18.76 -5.17 12.68
CA ASP A 46 17.68 -4.27 13.13
C ASP A 46 17.95 -2.82 12.73
N LYS A 47 19.21 -2.38 12.75
CA LYS A 47 19.59 -1.05 12.27
C LYS A 47 19.23 -0.84 10.80
N VAL A 48 19.51 -1.83 9.94
CA VAL A 48 19.19 -1.75 8.50
C VAL A 48 17.68 -1.80 8.27
N ALA A 49 16.95 -2.57 9.07
CA ALA A 49 15.49 -2.63 9.04
C ALA A 49 14.86 -1.29 9.47
N SER A 50 15.36 -0.69 10.57
CA SER A 50 14.93 0.64 11.04
C SER A 50 15.16 1.72 9.99
N GLU A 51 16.38 1.79 9.42
CA GLU A 51 16.69 2.73 8.32
C GLU A 51 15.77 2.52 7.10
N ALA A 52 15.41 1.27 6.77
CA ALA A 52 14.49 1.00 5.67
C ALA A 52 13.05 1.42 5.99
N PHE A 53 12.64 1.31 7.25
CA PHE A 53 11.32 1.73 7.71
C PHE A 53 11.18 3.26 7.70
N GLU A 54 12.21 3.98 8.16
CA GLU A 54 12.30 5.44 8.08
C GLU A 54 12.15 5.91 6.63
N ILE A 55 12.93 5.34 5.69
CA ILE A 55 12.82 5.66 4.26
C ILE A 55 11.40 5.38 3.72
N ALA A 56 10.73 4.32 4.20
CA ALA A 56 9.37 4.01 3.78
C ALA A 56 8.36 5.06 4.26
N LEU A 57 8.46 5.52 5.50
CA LEU A 57 7.62 6.58 6.06
C LEU A 57 7.89 7.92 5.39
N ASP A 58 9.15 8.30 5.19
CA ASP A 58 9.51 9.53 4.49
C ASP A 58 8.97 9.56 3.06
N THR A 59 9.08 8.43 2.35
CA THR A 59 8.52 8.28 1.01
C THR A 59 7.01 8.43 1.01
N TYR A 60 6.31 7.88 2.00
CA TYR A 60 4.86 8.06 2.16
C TYR A 60 4.47 9.51 2.47
N ASN A 61 5.20 10.18 3.37
CA ASN A 61 4.94 11.58 3.71
C ASN A 61 5.15 12.48 2.49
N GLU A 62 6.22 12.26 1.73
CA GLU A 62 6.42 12.93 0.44
C GLU A 62 5.26 12.68 -0.53
N MET A 63 4.71 11.47 -0.61
CA MET A 63 3.54 11.22 -1.47
C MET A 63 2.32 12.06 -1.06
N ARG A 64 2.15 12.35 0.23
CA ARG A 64 1.01 13.14 0.72
C ARG A 64 1.19 14.63 0.48
N GLU A 65 2.41 15.12 0.62
CA GLU A 65 2.74 16.55 0.52
C GLU A 65 2.83 17.03 -0.94
N ARG A 66 3.20 16.15 -1.88
CA ARG A 66 3.48 16.54 -3.27
C ARG A 66 2.21 16.64 -4.09
N GLU A 67 2.06 17.69 -4.89
CA GLU A 67 0.83 17.92 -5.68
C GLU A 67 0.57 16.87 -6.79
N PHE A 68 1.63 16.22 -7.29
CA PHE A 68 1.55 15.34 -8.45
C PHE A 68 1.37 13.86 -8.13
N THR A 69 1.35 13.48 -6.84
CA THR A 69 1.21 12.10 -6.41
C THR A 69 0.29 12.02 -5.19
N ARG A 70 -0.34 10.86 -5.01
CA ARG A 70 -1.12 10.52 -3.81
C ARG A 70 -0.91 9.04 -3.49
N PRO A 71 -0.95 8.66 -2.20
CA PRO A 71 -1.04 7.27 -1.80
C PRO A 71 -2.24 6.57 -2.46
N ASP A 72 -2.07 5.31 -2.83
CA ASP A 72 -3.16 4.45 -3.27
C ASP A 72 -3.33 3.25 -2.30
N ALA A 73 -4.31 2.39 -2.56
CA ALA A 73 -4.52 1.19 -1.74
C ALA A 73 -3.29 0.27 -1.71
N TYR A 74 -2.44 0.28 -2.76
CA TYR A 74 -1.20 -0.48 -2.77
C TYR A 74 -0.13 0.15 -1.87
N THR A 75 -0.04 1.48 -1.82
CA THR A 75 0.84 2.23 -0.91
C THR A 75 0.55 1.86 0.55
N TYR A 76 -0.71 1.92 0.98
CA TYR A 76 -1.11 1.53 2.34
C TYR A 76 -0.81 0.07 2.64
N GLY A 77 -1.12 -0.85 1.72
CA GLY A 77 -0.78 -2.26 1.89
C GLY A 77 0.73 -2.52 1.96
N SER A 78 1.53 -1.72 1.27
CA SER A 78 2.99 -1.79 1.31
C SER A 78 3.55 -1.28 2.63
N LEU A 79 3.02 -0.19 3.18
CA LEU A 79 3.44 0.35 4.48
C LEU A 79 3.07 -0.59 5.63
N LEU A 80 1.89 -1.22 5.62
CA LEU A 80 1.51 -2.21 6.62
C LEU A 80 2.42 -3.45 6.57
N LYS A 81 2.84 -3.89 5.37
CA LYS A 81 3.86 -4.93 5.23
C LYS A 81 5.23 -4.47 5.74
N ALA A 82 5.59 -3.21 5.50
CA ALA A 82 6.83 -2.65 6.03
C ALA A 82 6.80 -2.68 7.56
N CYS A 83 5.68 -2.32 8.19
CA CYS A 83 5.51 -2.46 9.64
C CYS A 83 5.66 -3.92 10.11
N ASP A 84 5.01 -4.89 9.44
CA ASP A 84 5.10 -6.31 9.83
C ASP A 84 6.52 -6.90 9.69
N SER A 85 7.28 -6.42 8.69
CA SER A 85 8.57 -7.00 8.29
C SER A 85 9.80 -6.27 8.81
N LEU A 86 9.71 -4.96 9.10
CA LEU A 86 10.83 -4.11 9.48
C LEU A 86 10.80 -3.69 10.95
N LEU A 87 9.63 -3.69 11.60
CA LEU A 87 9.53 -3.39 13.02
C LEU A 87 9.68 -4.67 13.87
N PRO A 88 10.31 -4.58 15.05
CA PRO A 88 10.43 -5.70 15.97
C PRO A 88 9.06 -6.31 16.32
N ARG A 89 9.00 -7.65 16.40
CA ARG A 89 7.78 -8.35 16.88
C ARG A 89 7.60 -8.22 18.38
N ASN A 90 8.71 -8.19 19.12
CA ASN A 90 8.70 -7.89 20.55
C ASN A 90 8.76 -6.37 20.70
N ASP A 91 7.59 -5.77 20.86
CA ASP A 91 7.42 -4.32 20.90
C ASP A 91 6.66 -3.93 22.16
N PRO A 92 7.37 -3.82 23.31
CA PRO A 92 6.74 -3.49 24.59
C PRO A 92 6.12 -2.09 24.60
N ASN A 93 6.52 -1.22 23.66
CA ASN A 93 6.04 0.15 23.55
C ASN A 93 4.85 0.29 22.60
N GLY A 94 4.49 -0.77 21.86
CA GLY A 94 3.35 -0.76 20.94
C GLY A 94 3.54 0.09 19.68
N ILE A 95 4.78 0.48 19.35
CA ILE A 95 5.14 1.27 18.15
C ILE A 95 4.56 0.68 16.86
N ARG A 96 4.65 -0.63 16.68
CA ARG A 96 4.13 -1.38 15.52
C ARG A 96 2.61 -1.33 15.46
N ASP A 97 1.95 -1.43 16.60
CA ASP A 97 0.49 -1.29 16.69
C ASP A 97 0.06 0.15 16.36
N ASP A 98 0.77 1.15 16.91
CA ASP A 98 0.51 2.57 16.67
C ASP A 98 0.67 2.95 15.20
N HIS A 99 1.74 2.50 14.53
CA HIS A 99 1.92 2.71 13.10
C HIS A 99 0.83 2.00 12.29
N GLY A 100 0.50 0.75 12.62
CA GLY A 100 -0.55 -0.01 11.96
C GLY A 100 -1.92 0.68 12.05
N ILE A 101 -2.30 1.13 13.25
CA ILE A 101 -3.55 1.86 13.51
C ILE A 101 -3.56 3.20 12.78
N THR A 102 -2.46 3.94 12.82
CA THR A 102 -2.35 5.26 12.16
C THR A 102 -2.51 5.12 10.65
N LEU A 103 -1.82 4.16 10.03
CA LEU A 103 -1.94 3.88 8.61
C LEU A 103 -3.35 3.40 8.23
N PHE A 104 -3.98 2.58 9.07
CA PHE A 104 -5.36 2.14 8.85
C PHE A 104 -6.34 3.32 8.83
N ARG A 105 -6.24 4.24 9.82
CA ARG A 105 -7.10 5.42 9.88
C ARG A 105 -6.94 6.30 8.65
N ALA A 106 -5.70 6.62 8.27
CA ALA A 106 -5.41 7.38 7.07
C ALA A 106 -5.97 6.71 5.80
N CYS A 107 -5.86 5.37 5.69
CA CYS A 107 -6.43 4.62 4.59
C CYS A 107 -7.97 4.70 4.53
N CYS A 108 -8.63 4.67 5.69
CA CYS A 108 -10.08 4.82 5.79
C CYS A 108 -10.54 6.23 5.42
N GLU A 109 -9.81 7.26 5.87
CA GLU A 109 -10.08 8.67 5.54
C GLU A 109 -9.97 8.91 4.03
N ASP A 110 -8.92 8.38 3.41
CA ASP A 110 -8.73 8.41 1.96
C ASP A 110 -9.75 7.53 1.21
N GLY A 111 -10.53 6.70 1.90
CA GLY A 111 -11.51 5.81 1.28
C GLY A 111 -10.88 4.68 0.47
N LEU A 112 -9.65 4.29 0.78
CA LEU A 112 -8.83 3.33 0.02
C LEU A 112 -8.77 1.93 0.66
N LEU A 113 -9.59 1.67 1.68
CA LEU A 113 -9.58 0.40 2.39
C LEU A 113 -10.05 -0.73 1.46
N THR A 114 -9.26 -1.81 1.44
CA THR A 114 -9.58 -3.05 0.72
C THR A 114 -9.34 -4.26 1.62
N ALA A 115 -9.95 -5.40 1.29
CA ALA A 115 -9.69 -6.67 2.00
C ALA A 115 -8.19 -7.02 2.08
N ASN A 116 -7.41 -6.67 1.06
CA ASN A 116 -5.95 -6.88 1.09
C ASN A 116 -5.26 -5.99 2.15
N VAL A 117 -5.60 -4.70 2.19
CA VAL A 117 -5.06 -3.76 3.19
C VAL A 117 -5.45 -4.23 4.59
N LEU A 118 -6.71 -4.64 4.78
CA LEU A 118 -7.20 -5.17 6.04
C LEU A 118 -6.48 -6.46 6.46
N SER A 119 -6.23 -7.37 5.52
CA SER A 119 -5.44 -8.59 5.78
C SER A 119 -4.01 -8.27 6.24
N PHE A 120 -3.37 -7.23 5.68
CA PHE A 120 -2.06 -6.79 6.14
C PHE A 120 -2.12 -6.13 7.50
N LEU A 121 -3.18 -5.36 7.79
CA LEU A 121 -3.40 -4.80 9.13
C LEU A 121 -3.51 -5.89 10.18
N MET A 122 -4.35 -6.90 9.95
CA MET A 122 -4.55 -8.03 10.88
C MET A 122 -3.28 -8.82 11.17
N LYS A 123 -2.30 -8.81 10.25
CA LYS A 123 -0.98 -9.41 10.45
C LYS A 123 0.00 -8.46 11.14
N CYS A 124 -0.14 -7.17 10.87
CA CYS A 124 0.69 -6.13 11.44
C CYS A 124 0.38 -5.95 12.93
N VAL A 125 -0.87 -5.71 13.31
CA VAL A 125 -1.19 -5.32 14.69
C VAL A 125 -1.51 -6.51 15.58
N SER A 126 -1.33 -6.35 16.89
CA SER A 126 -1.74 -7.34 17.87
C SER A 126 -3.26 -7.57 17.84
N LYS A 127 -3.69 -8.76 18.30
CA LYS A 127 -5.13 -9.08 18.41
C LYS A 127 -5.87 -8.06 19.29
N GLN A 128 -5.25 -7.60 20.38
CA GLN A 128 -5.83 -6.60 21.26
C GLN A 128 -6.00 -5.25 20.54
N ALA A 129 -4.97 -4.77 19.84
CA ALA A 129 -5.06 -3.55 19.06
C ALA A 129 -6.15 -3.64 17.97
N PHE A 130 -6.22 -4.76 17.25
CA PHE A 130 -7.26 -4.98 16.24
C PHE A 130 -8.67 -4.99 16.85
N LEU A 131 -8.87 -5.66 17.99
CA LEU A 131 -10.15 -5.67 18.69
C LEU A 131 -10.55 -4.27 19.18
N GLY A 132 -9.60 -3.46 19.64
CA GLY A 132 -9.86 -2.07 20.02
C GLY A 132 -10.31 -1.20 18.84
N ILE A 133 -9.77 -1.42 17.63
CA ILE A 133 -10.27 -0.79 16.41
C ILE A 133 -11.73 -1.23 16.15
N HIS A 134 -11.99 -2.53 16.26
CA HIS A 134 -13.30 -3.12 15.98
C HIS A 134 -14.40 -2.65 16.92
N GLU A 135 -14.14 -2.62 18.23
CA GLU A 135 -15.07 -2.10 19.23
C GLU A 135 -15.40 -0.63 18.96
N ARG A 136 -14.38 0.19 18.67
CA ARG A 136 -14.58 1.59 18.33
C ARG A 136 -15.35 1.80 17.02
N ALA A 137 -15.15 0.91 16.06
CA ALA A 137 -15.86 0.91 14.78
C ALA A 137 -17.28 0.32 14.87
N LYS A 138 -17.70 -0.21 16.04
CA LYS A 138 -18.97 -0.92 16.23
C LYS A 138 -19.22 -2.03 15.19
N MET A 139 -18.15 -2.66 14.72
CA MET A 139 -18.26 -3.86 13.90
C MET A 139 -18.83 -4.99 14.78
N ASN A 140 -19.73 -5.83 14.27
CA ASN A 140 -20.40 -6.88 15.04
C ASN A 140 -19.92 -8.26 14.58
N GLY A 141 -19.21 -9.00 15.44
CA GLY A 141 -18.94 -10.42 15.20
C GLY A 141 -17.66 -10.78 14.42
N ALA A 142 -16.71 -9.86 14.21
CA ALA A 142 -15.48 -10.13 13.44
C ALA A 142 -14.47 -11.10 14.10
N SER A 143 -14.78 -11.69 15.26
CA SER A 143 -13.80 -12.44 16.06
C SER A 143 -13.30 -13.74 15.42
N LYS A 144 -13.85 -14.17 14.27
CA LYS A 144 -13.37 -15.31 13.46
C LYS A 144 -13.45 -15.10 11.93
N CYS A 145 -13.69 -13.87 11.49
CA CYS A 145 -13.99 -13.54 10.10
C CYS A 145 -12.69 -13.33 9.29
N ASN A 146 -12.69 -13.73 8.01
CA ASN A 146 -11.61 -13.35 7.10
C ASN A 146 -11.72 -11.86 6.72
N ALA A 147 -10.70 -11.30 6.06
CA ALA A 147 -10.71 -9.87 5.75
C ALA A 147 -11.87 -9.49 4.80
N GLU A 148 -12.28 -10.39 3.91
CA GLU A 148 -13.42 -10.18 3.02
C GLU A 148 -14.75 -10.08 3.79
N ASP A 149 -15.01 -11.00 4.73
CA ASP A 149 -16.22 -10.99 5.57
C ASP A 149 -16.32 -9.71 6.43
N ILE A 150 -15.18 -9.22 6.91
CA ILE A 150 -15.12 -7.98 7.72
C ILE A 150 -15.42 -6.76 6.84
N MET A 151 -14.95 -6.75 5.58
CA MET A 151 -15.22 -5.63 4.66
C MET A 151 -16.72 -5.42 4.39
N GLU A 152 -17.54 -6.46 4.45
CA GLU A 152 -19.01 -6.34 4.27
C GLU A 152 -19.70 -5.62 5.43
N GLN A 153 -19.08 -5.62 6.61
CA GLN A 153 -19.62 -4.99 7.82
C GLN A 153 -19.08 -3.57 8.03
N LEU A 154 -18.15 -3.14 7.18
CA LEU A 154 -17.46 -1.87 7.31
C LEU A 154 -18.21 -0.75 6.58
N PRO A 155 -18.07 0.51 7.06
CA PRO A 155 -18.68 1.65 6.40
C PRO A 155 -18.21 1.78 4.94
N GLN A 156 -19.15 1.97 4.02
CA GLN A 156 -18.85 2.01 2.59
C GLN A 156 -17.88 3.15 2.24
N GLU A 157 -17.94 4.26 2.98
CA GLU A 157 -17.06 5.41 2.83
C GLU A 157 -15.57 5.06 2.99
N TRP A 158 -15.22 4.02 3.76
CA TRP A 158 -13.83 3.60 3.93
C TRP A 158 -13.25 2.95 2.67
N SER A 159 -14.10 2.55 1.73
CA SER A 159 -13.72 1.93 0.46
C SER A 159 -14.19 2.70 -0.78
N ARG A 160 -14.71 3.93 -0.61
CA ARG A 160 -15.30 4.74 -1.70
C ARG A 160 -14.36 5.00 -2.89
N ASN A 161 -13.06 5.10 -2.63
CA ASN A 161 -12.01 5.34 -3.62
C ASN A 161 -11.20 4.09 -3.95
N ALA A 162 -11.52 2.96 -3.31
CA ALA A 162 -10.79 1.72 -3.50
C ALA A 162 -11.00 1.18 -4.93
N PRO A 163 -9.94 0.68 -5.60
CA PRO A 163 -10.09 0.10 -6.92
C PRO A 163 -10.99 -1.14 -6.82
N LYS A 164 -12.06 -1.18 -7.64
CA LYS A 164 -12.93 -2.35 -7.74
C LYS A 164 -12.08 -3.59 -8.02
N GLN A 165 -12.18 -4.60 -7.17
CA GLN A 165 -11.38 -5.83 -7.29
C GLN A 165 -11.60 -6.43 -8.68
N ILE A 166 -10.57 -6.38 -9.52
CA ILE A 166 -10.56 -7.18 -10.75
C ILE A 166 -10.48 -8.63 -10.28
N ASN A 167 -11.55 -9.40 -10.54
CA ASN A 167 -11.67 -10.81 -10.19
C ASN A 167 -10.32 -11.54 -10.41
N LYS A 168 -9.85 -12.32 -9.42
CA LYS A 168 -8.57 -13.05 -9.43
C LYS A 168 -8.36 -13.82 -10.75
N ASP A 169 -9.44 -14.35 -11.33
CA ASP A 169 -9.44 -15.03 -12.63
C ASP A 169 -9.17 -14.08 -13.80
N LYS A 170 -9.80 -12.90 -13.81
CA LYS A 170 -9.49 -11.84 -14.78
C LYS A 170 -8.05 -11.35 -14.63
N ARG A 171 -7.52 -11.26 -13.40
CA ARG A 171 -6.13 -10.82 -13.15
C ARG A 171 -5.10 -11.85 -13.63
N ARG A 172 -5.34 -13.15 -13.40
CA ARG A 172 -4.55 -14.26 -13.99
C ARG A 172 -4.64 -14.28 -15.50
N THR A 173 -5.82 -14.04 -16.05
CA THR A 173 -6.06 -13.98 -17.50
C THR A 173 -5.33 -12.78 -18.13
N LEU A 174 -5.41 -11.60 -17.52
CA LEU A 174 -4.70 -10.39 -17.97
C LEU A 174 -3.18 -10.53 -17.83
N SER A 175 -2.70 -11.19 -16.77
CA SER A 175 -1.28 -11.50 -16.59
C SER A 175 -0.79 -12.49 -17.65
N LYS A 176 -1.56 -13.56 -17.94
CA LYS A 176 -1.30 -14.51 -19.03
C LYS A 176 -1.32 -13.80 -20.39
N MET A 177 -2.29 -12.94 -20.64
CA MET A 177 -2.41 -12.16 -21.88
C MET A 177 -1.22 -11.21 -22.09
N ARG A 178 -0.76 -10.54 -21.03
CA ARG A 178 0.44 -9.67 -21.06
C ARG A 178 1.72 -10.46 -21.31
N SER A 179 1.87 -11.65 -20.73
CA SER A 179 3.01 -12.54 -21.02
C SER A 179 2.95 -13.19 -22.42
N SER A 180 1.77 -13.27 -23.02
CA SER A 180 1.56 -13.90 -24.34
C SER A 180 1.48 -12.92 -25.52
N GLY A 181 1.69 -11.61 -25.30
CA GLY A 181 1.73 -10.60 -26.37
C GLY A 181 0.42 -10.39 -27.15
N ARG A 182 -0.70 -10.98 -26.72
CA ARG A 182 -1.98 -10.87 -27.45
C ARG A 182 -2.74 -9.63 -27.00
N ARG A 183 -2.73 -8.58 -27.84
CA ARG A 183 -3.69 -7.45 -27.74
C ARG A 183 -5.09 -7.95 -28.13
N LEU A 184 -6.10 -7.58 -27.35
CA LEU A 184 -7.50 -7.69 -27.78
C LEU A 184 -7.65 -6.90 -29.09
N ARG A 185 -8.09 -7.57 -30.16
CA ARG A 185 -8.69 -6.88 -31.30
C ARG A 185 -9.87 -6.09 -30.73
N LYS A 186 -9.88 -4.76 -30.90
CA LYS A 186 -11.10 -3.99 -30.76
C LYS A 186 -12.10 -4.60 -31.75
N GLU A 187 -13.21 -5.13 -31.26
CA GLU A 187 -14.37 -5.36 -32.11
C GLU A 187 -14.86 -3.98 -32.54
N GLY A 188 -14.43 -3.61 -33.74
CA GLY A 188 -14.79 -2.39 -34.41
C GLY A 188 -14.86 -2.70 -35.90
N GLY A 189 -16.08 -2.62 -36.44
CA GLY A 189 -16.39 -2.66 -37.86
C GLY A 189 -17.46 -3.71 -38.19
N VAL A 190 -18.48 -3.43 -38.98
CA VAL A 190 -18.70 -2.32 -39.92
C VAL A 190 -20.20 -2.23 -40.20
N PHE A 191 -20.66 -1.00 -40.47
CA PHE A 191 -21.81 -0.67 -41.29
C PHE A 191 -22.11 -1.70 -42.41
N ARG A 192 -23.38 -2.06 -42.55
CA ARG A 192 -24.05 -2.16 -43.85
C ARG A 192 -25.44 -1.58 -43.70
#